data_AF-A0A6B3IAK1-F1
#
_entry.id   AF-A0A6B3IAK1-F1
#
_cell.length_a   1.000
_cell.length_b   1.000
_cell.length_c   1.000
_cell.angle_alpha   90.00
_cell.angle_beta   90.00
_cell.angle_gamma   90.00
#
_symmetry.space_group_name_H-M   'P 1'
#
loop_
_entity.id
_entity.type
_entity.pdbx_description
1 polymer ?
#
loop_
_entity_poly.entity_id
_entity_poly.type
_entity_poly.pdbx_seq_one_letter_code
_entity_poly.pdbx_strand_id
1 'polypeptide(L)' 'MSTLDPASPPTGELPFFVYGTLLPGEPNHDLFLRGRTSGERAAVLHRALLYDGPGYPYAIDGHGRVHGTL' A
#
# COMPACT_ATOMS: atom_id res chain seq x y z
N MET A 1 -9.16 30.96 4.61
CA MET A 1 -8.47 29.73 5.04
C MET A 1 -9.52 28.75 5.49
N SER A 2 -9.92 27.83 4.61
CA SER A 2 -10.97 26.85 4.91
C SER A 2 -10.38 25.74 5.77
N THR A 3 -10.87 25.62 7.01
CA THR A 3 -10.62 24.46 7.87
C THR A 3 -11.30 23.26 7.24
N LEU A 4 -10.51 22.29 6.74
CA LEU A 4 -11.04 21.02 6.26
C LEU A 4 -11.56 20.23 7.47
N ASP A 5 -12.84 19.85 7.41
CA ASP A 5 -13.46 18.92 8.35
C ASP A 5 -12.81 17.53 8.18
N PRO A 6 -12.19 16.95 9.22
CA PRO A 6 -11.54 15.64 9.11
C PRO A 6 -12.51 14.49 8.78
N ALA A 7 -13.83 14.73 8.82
CA ALA A 7 -14.85 13.73 8.49
C ALA A 7 -15.34 13.76 7.03
N SER A 8 -14.96 14.77 6.21
CA SER A 8 -15.30 14.72 4.79
C SER A 8 -14.37 13.75 4.05
N PRO A 9 -14.91 12.76 3.31
CA PRO A 9 -14.08 11.89 2.51
C PRO A 9 -13.30 12.76 1.50
N PRO A 10 -12.00 12.50 1.32
CA PRO A 10 -11.20 13.23 0.37
C PRO A 10 -11.83 13.10 -1.02
N THR A 11 -11.98 14.22 -1.69
CA THR A 11 -12.70 14.31 -2.98
C THR A 11 -11.81 13.91 -4.17
N GLY A 12 -10.72 13.18 -3.92
CA GLY A 12 -9.71 12.81 -4.91
C GLY A 12 -9.09 11.44 -4.61
N GLU A 13 -8.23 10.98 -5.53
CA GLU A 13 -7.55 9.69 -5.42
C GLU A 13 -6.70 9.62 -4.14
N LEU A 14 -6.88 8.54 -3.39
CA LEU A 14 -6.14 8.26 -2.17
C LEU A 14 -5.04 7.22 -2.45
N PRO A 15 -3.75 7.62 -2.50
CA PRO A 15 -2.68 6.66 -2.68
C PRO A 15 -2.50 5.82 -1.41
N PHE A 16 -2.23 4.53 -1.59
CA PHE A 16 -1.90 3.62 -0.50
C PHE A 16 -0.72 2.74 -0.90
N PHE A 17 0.20 2.53 0.02
CA PHE A 17 1.37 1.69 -0.22
C PHE A 17 1.00 0.21 -0.11
N VAL A 18 1.42 -0.57 -1.09
CA VAL A 18 1.15 -2.00 -1.21
C VAL A 18 2.46 -2.78 -1.11
N TYR A 19 2.43 -3.86 -0.34
CA TYR A 19 3.49 -4.87 -0.26
C TYR A 19 2.86 -6.27 -0.21
N GLY A 20 3.69 -7.30 -0.26
CA GLY A 20 3.24 -8.69 -0.10
C GLY A 20 2.25 -9.11 -1.20
N THR A 21 1.21 -9.85 -0.82
CA THR A 21 0.34 -10.58 -1.75
C THR A 21 -0.56 -9.70 -2.63
N LEU A 22 -0.57 -8.40 -2.38
CA LEU A 22 -1.28 -7.42 -3.20
C LEU A 22 -0.39 -6.81 -4.29
N LEU A 23 0.90 -7.18 -4.41
CA LEU A 23 1.77 -6.71 -5.49
C LEU A 23 1.39 -7.30 -6.85
N PRO A 24 1.73 -6.63 -7.98
CA PRO A 24 1.45 -7.16 -9.31
C PRO A 24 2.01 -8.56 -9.52
N GLY A 25 1.15 -9.49 -9.95
CA GLY A 25 1.49 -10.90 -10.15
C GLY A 25 1.26 -11.78 -8.92
N GLU A 26 0.99 -11.20 -7.75
CA GLU A 26 0.65 -11.95 -6.54
C GLU A 26 -0.84 -12.34 -6.49
N PRO A 27 -1.20 -13.41 -5.75
CA PRO A 27 -2.54 -14.00 -5.81
C PRO A 27 -3.70 -13.05 -5.53
N ASN A 28 -3.50 -12.02 -4.71
CA ASN A 28 -4.57 -11.11 -4.28
C ASN A 28 -4.64 -9.83 -5.11
N HIS A 29 -3.64 -9.54 -5.94
CA HIS A 29 -3.62 -8.32 -6.74
C HIS A 29 -4.86 -8.20 -7.64
N ASP A 30 -5.13 -9.23 -8.43
CA ASP A 30 -6.21 -9.19 -9.42
C ASP A 30 -7.60 -9.24 -8.77
N LEU A 31 -7.70 -9.89 -7.61
CA LEU A 31 -8.95 -10.01 -6.86
C LEU A 31 -9.38 -8.66 -6.26
N PHE A 32 -8.41 -7.84 -5.84
CA PHE A 32 -8.71 -6.63 -5.08
C PHE A 32 -8.39 -5.32 -5.80
N LEU A 33 -7.37 -5.28 -6.66
CA LEU A 33 -6.81 -4.02 -7.19
C LEU A 33 -7.04 -3.82 -8.69
N ARG A 34 -7.06 -4.89 -9.50
CA ARG A 34 -7.23 -4.78 -10.96
C ARG A 34 -8.50 -4.00 -11.30
N GLY A 35 -8.32 -2.87 -11.99
CA GLY A 35 -9.42 -1.99 -12.41
C GLY A 35 -10.04 -1.15 -11.29
N ARG A 36 -9.45 -1.14 -10.10
CA ARG A 36 -9.90 -0.34 -8.94
C ARG A 36 -8.91 0.77 -8.54
N THR A 37 -7.70 0.73 -9.07
CA THR A 37 -6.66 1.75 -8.91
C THR A 37 -6.49 2.54 -10.22
N SER A 38 -6.10 3.81 -10.13
CA SER A 38 -5.81 4.66 -11.29
C SER A 38 -4.46 4.35 -11.94
N GLY A 39 -3.54 3.77 -11.17
CA GLY A 39 -2.23 3.32 -11.63
C GLY A 39 -1.40 2.78 -10.47
N GLU A 40 -0.21 2.27 -10.80
CA GLU A 40 0.74 1.71 -9.85
C GLU A 40 2.14 2.19 -10.20
N ARG A 41 2.96 2.50 -9.19
CA ARG A 41 4.37 2.83 -9.38
C ARG A 41 5.25 2.23 -8.29
N ALA A 42 6.49 1.92 -8.63
CA ALA A 42 7.45 1.42 -7.66
C ALA A 42 7.64 2.41 -6.50
N ALA A 43 7.62 1.90 -5.27
CA ALA A 43 7.73 2.69 -4.06
C ALA A 43 8.55 1.96 -2.98
N VAL A 44 9.04 2.73 -2.01
CA VAL A 44 9.79 2.22 -0.86
C VAL A 44 9.23 2.80 0.43
N LEU A 45 8.73 1.93 1.29
CA LEU A 45 8.38 2.27 2.66
C LEU A 45 9.65 2.24 3.52
N HIS A 46 10.03 3.42 4.00
CA HIS A 46 11.19 3.57 4.88
C HIS A 46 10.78 3.27 6.32
N ARG A 47 11.77 2.89 7.14
CA ARG A 47 11.58 2.58 8.56
C ARG A 47 10.65 1.39 8.80
N ALA A 48 10.70 0.41 7.89
CA ALA A 48 9.91 -0.81 7.99
C ALA A 48 10.76 -2.05 7.73
N LEU A 49 10.41 -3.15 8.40
CA LEU A 49 10.95 -4.49 8.17
C LEU A 49 9.81 -5.38 7.67
N LEU A 50 10.09 -6.25 6.68
CA LEU A 50 9.12 -7.20 6.14
C LEU A 50 9.52 -8.62 6.54
N TYR A 51 8.54 -9.40 6.96
CA TYR A 51 8.68 -10.81 7.29
C TYR A 51 7.68 -11.63 6.47
N ASP A 52 8.07 -12.84 6.06
CA ASP A 52 7.26 -13.67 5.16
C ASP A 52 5.92 -14.11 5.78
N GLY A 53 5.88 -14.29 7.11
CA GLY A 53 4.69 -14.69 7.85
C GLY A 53 4.04 -16.01 7.39
N PRO A 54 3.09 -16.56 8.17
CA PRO A 54 2.33 -17.72 7.75
C PRO A 54 1.22 -17.30 6.78
N GLY A 55 1.50 -17.39 5.48
CA GLY A 55 0.53 -17.17 4.39
C GLY A 55 0.39 -15.72 3.92
N TYR A 56 0.71 -14.74 4.76
CA TYR A 56 0.74 -13.32 4.37
C TYR A 56 1.98 -12.65 4.95
N PRO A 57 2.78 -11.97 4.11
CA PRO A 57 3.86 -11.13 4.60
C PRO A 57 3.32 -9.98 5.45
N TYR A 58 4.04 -9.62 6.50
CA TYR A 58 3.66 -8.51 7.36
C TYR A 58 4.84 -7.57 7.59
N ALA A 59 4.55 -6.27 7.52
CA ALA A 59 5.52 -5.23 7.79
C ALA A 59 5.36 -4.72 9.23
N ILE A 60 6.48 -4.44 9.88
CA ILE A 60 6.52 -3.76 11.18
C ILE A 60 7.44 -2.54 11.10
N ASP A 61 7.26 -1.59 12.02
CA ASP A 61 8.22 -0.49 12.20
C ASP A 61 9.61 -1.03 12.57
N GLY A 62 10.65 -0.50 11.94
CA GLY A 62 12.02 -0.92 12.19
C GLY A 62 13.06 -0.14 11.38
N HIS A 63 14.34 -0.52 11.48
CA HIS A 63 15.44 0.19 10.81
C HIS A 63 15.73 -0.35 9.40
N GLY A 64 14.67 -0.60 8.62
CA GLY A 64 14.75 -1.19 7.28
C GLY A 64 14.06 -0.37 6.19
N ARG A 65 13.94 -1.00 5.01
CA ARG A 65 13.21 -0.51 3.84
C ARG A 65 12.41 -1.66 3.25
N VAL A 66 11.14 -1.42 2.94
CA VAL A 66 10.26 -2.37 2.26
C VAL A 66 9.96 -1.86 0.86
N HIS A 67 10.24 -2.67 -0.15
CA HIS A 67 9.93 -2.36 -1.54
C HIS A 67 8.50 -2.81 -1.85
N GLY A 68 7.78 -1.99 -2.61
CA GLY A 68 6.42 -2.28 -3.01
C GLY A 68 5.94 -1.33 -4.10
N THR A 69 4.63 -1.11 -4.15
CA THR A 69 3.98 -0.18 -5.08
C THR A 69 3.16 0.87 -4.33
N LEU A 70 2.94 2.01 -4.99
CA LEU A 70 1.98 3.05 -4.59
C LEU A 70 0.94 3.23 -5.68
#